data_AF-A0A6M8V7F9-F1
#
_entry.id   AF-A0A6M8V7F9-F1
#
_cell.length_a   1.000
_cell.length_b   1.000
_cell.length_c   1.000
_cell.angle_alpha   90.00
_cell.angle_beta   90.00
_cell.angle_gamma   90.00
#
_symmetry.space_group_name_H-M   'P 1'
#
loop_
_entity.id
_entity.type
_entity.pdbx_description
1 polymer ?
#
loop_
_entity_poly.entity_id
_entity_poly.type
_entity_poly.pdbx_seq_one_letter_code
_entity_poly.pdbx_strand_id
1 'polypeptide(L)' 'MLKDILRIAKKNGIVLSDNKFIYQNKEIGFSDFIFYVNKNKFKTGIEGAIINSKQILFNVDKISLEIMLKNVK' A
#
# COMPACT_ATOMS: atom_id res chain seq x y z
N MET A 1 6.81 2.67 13.83
CA MET A 1 6.70 2.54 12.37
C MET A 1 5.58 1.62 11.91
N LEU A 2 5.65 0.29 12.09
CA LEU A 2 4.55 -0.60 11.65
C LEU A 2 3.21 -0.24 12.33
N LYS A 3 3.24 0.02 13.64
CA LYS A 3 2.08 0.51 14.40
C LYS A 3 1.47 1.79 13.80
N ASP A 4 2.31 2.70 13.31
CA ASP A 4 1.87 3.95 12.66
C ASP A 4 1.23 3.67 11.31
N ILE A 5 1.83 2.78 10.52
CA ILE A 5 1.28 2.34 9.23
C ILE A 5 -0.10 1.72 9.43
N LEU A 6 -0.24 0.78 10.38
CA LEU A 6 -1.52 0.13 10.67
C LEU A 6 -2.59 1.12 11.13
N ARG A 7 -2.23 2.04 12.04
CA ARG A 7 -3.14 3.07 12.54
C ARG A 7 -3.62 4.00 11.42
N ILE A 8 -2.69 4.49 10.60
CA ILE A 8 -3.00 5.43 9.52
C ILE A 8 -3.72 4.73 8.37
N ALA A 9 -3.37 3.50 8.03
CA ALA A 9 -4.06 2.67 7.04
C ALA A 9 -5.53 2.49 7.44
N LYS A 10 -5.79 2.10 8.70
CA LYS A 10 -7.14 1.93 9.22
C LYS A 10 -7.93 3.25 9.20
N LYS A 11 -7.33 4.36 9.61
CA LYS A 11 -7.93 5.71 9.52
C LYS A 11 -8.34 6.05 8.07
N ASN A 12 -7.59 5.54 7.09
CA ASN A 12 -7.84 5.74 5.68
C ASN A 12 -8.68 4.62 5.03
N GLY A 13 -9.31 3.74 5.80
CA GLY A 13 -10.20 2.69 5.30
C GLY A 13 -9.48 1.48 4.68
N ILE A 14 -8.17 1.35 4.87
CA ILE A 14 -7.40 0.16 4.49
C ILE A 14 -7.24 -0.72 5.72
N VAL A 15 -7.74 -1.95 5.67
CA VAL A 15 -7.72 -2.88 6.81
C VAL A 15 -6.74 -4.02 6.55
N LEU A 16 -6.09 -4.52 7.59
CA LEU A 16 -5.23 -5.71 7.50
C LEU A 16 -6.06 -6.94 7.91
N SER A 17 -6.14 -7.95 7.04
CA SER A 17 -6.73 -9.26 7.31
C SER A 17 -5.90 -10.33 6.62
N ASP A 18 -5.63 -11.45 7.29
CA ASP A 18 -4.89 -12.60 6.73
C ASP A 18 -3.64 -12.25 5.92
N ASN A 19 -2.76 -11.42 6.50
CA ASN A 19 -1.54 -10.91 5.85
C ASN A 19 -1.78 -10.13 4.55
N LYS A 20 -2.95 -9.53 4.38
CA LYS A 20 -3.30 -8.67 3.25
C LYS A 20 -3.93 -7.37 3.69
N PHE A 21 -3.54 -6.28 3.05
CA PHE A 21 -4.25 -5.02 3.14
C PHE A 21 -5.42 -5.03 2.17
N ILE A 22 -6.60 -4.67 2.65
CA ILE A 22 -7.86 -4.71 1.90
C ILE A 22 -8.44 -3.31 1.81
N TYR A 23 -8.83 -2.92 0.60
CA TYR A 23 -9.53 -1.66 0.31
C TYR A 23 -10.45 -1.86 -0.90
N GLN A 24 -11.73 -1.53 -0.77
CA GLN A 24 -12.74 -1.62 -1.85
C GLN A 24 -12.72 -2.98 -2.59
N ASN A 25 -12.79 -4.09 -1.85
CA ASN A 25 -12.76 -5.48 -2.37
C ASN A 25 -11.49 -5.87 -3.13
N LYS A 26 -10.42 -5.09 -3.03
CA LYS A 26 -9.11 -5.42 -3.57
C LYS A 26 -8.14 -5.69 -2.46
N GLU A 27 -7.23 -6.62 -2.71
CA GLU A 27 -6.29 -7.13 -1.72
C GLU A 27 -4.86 -6.93 -2.21
N ILE A 28 -3.98 -6.55 -1.28
CA ILE A 28 -2.55 -6.38 -1.52
C ILE A 28 -1.80 -7.11 -0.42
N GLY A 29 -0.78 -7.89 -0.79
CA GLY A 29 0.04 -8.61 0.16
C GLY A 29 0.70 -7.66 1.16
N PHE A 30 0.81 -8.10 2.42
CA PHE A 30 1.45 -7.32 3.48
C PHE A 30 2.83 -6.81 3.06
N SER A 31 3.68 -7.68 2.51
CA SER A 31 5.03 -7.33 2.08
C SER A 31 5.04 -6.25 1.00
N ASP A 32 4.16 -6.34 0.00
CA ASP A 32 4.08 -5.38 -1.11
C ASP A 32 3.62 -4.01 -0.61
N PHE A 33 2.61 -3.99 0.26
CA PHE A 33 2.11 -2.76 0.86
C PHE A 33 3.17 -2.07 1.72
N ILE A 34 3.85 -2.83 2.59
CA ILE A 34 4.91 -2.30 3.46
C ILE A 34 6.10 -1.83 2.64
N PHE A 35 6.49 -2.56 1.59
CA PHE A 35 7.55 -2.15 0.68
C PHE A 35 7.22 -0.81 0.00
N TYR A 36 6.01 -0.68 -0.55
CA TYR A 36 5.56 0.56 -1.18
C TYR A 36 5.56 1.74 -0.18
N VAL A 37 5.02 1.56 1.01
CA VAL A 37 5.00 2.61 2.03
C VAL A 37 6.42 3.00 2.43
N ASN A 38 7.31 2.04 2.65
CA ASN A 38 8.71 2.31 3.01
C ASN A 38 9.49 3.04 1.91
N LYS A 39 9.22 2.73 0.64
CA LYS A 39 9.86 3.39 -0.50
C LYS A 39 9.41 4.85 -0.64
N ASN A 40 8.15 5.15 -0.30
CA ASN A 40 7.54 6.47 -0.54
C ASN A 40 7.48 7.39 0.69
N LYS A 41 7.57 6.84 1.91
CA LYS A 41 7.44 7.63 3.15
C LYS A 41 8.44 8.78 3.26
N PHE A 42 9.62 8.66 2.64
CA PHE A 42 10.64 9.72 2.68
C PHE A 42 10.31 10.92 1.80
N LYS A 43 9.39 10.76 0.84
CA LYS A 43 8.97 11.85 -0.05
C LYS A 43 7.69 12.54 0.44
N THR A 44 6.72 11.77 0.93
CA THR A 44 5.37 12.26 1.24
C THR A 44 4.92 12.01 2.68
N GLY A 45 5.80 11.47 3.53
CA GLY A 45 5.44 10.97 4.86
C GLY A 45 4.66 9.65 4.80
N ILE A 46 4.44 9.04 5.97
CA ILE A 46 3.72 7.76 6.07
C ILE A 46 2.26 7.92 5.60
N GLU A 47 1.58 9.00 6.00
CA GLU A 47 0.18 9.24 5.63
C GLU A 47 0.01 9.51 4.13
N GLY A 48 0.89 10.33 3.54
CA GLY A 48 0.90 10.54 2.09
C GLY A 48 1.19 9.26 1.30
N ALA A 49 2.13 8.43 1.75
CA ALA A 49 2.41 7.14 1.14
C ALA A 49 1.19 6.20 1.20
N ILE A 50 0.45 6.18 2.32
CA ILE A 50 -0.75 5.37 2.47
C ILE A 50 -1.89 5.87 1.57
N ILE A 51 -2.12 7.18 1.48
CA ILE A 51 -3.14 7.76 0.60
C ILE A 51 -2.83 7.42 -0.87
N ASN A 52 -1.58 7.61 -1.30
CA ASN A 52 -1.16 7.30 -2.67
C ASN A 52 -1.28 5.80 -2.99
N SER A 53 -1.08 4.93 -2.00
CA SER A 53 -1.20 3.48 -2.19
C SER A 53 -2.60 3.06 -2.69
N LYS A 54 -3.66 3.80 -2.37
CA LYS A 54 -5.02 3.54 -2.88
C LYS A 54 -5.09 3.60 -4.39
N GLN A 55 -4.43 4.59 -4.99
CA GLN A 55 -4.42 4.76 -6.44
C GLN A 55 -3.45 3.78 -7.11
N ILE A 56 -2.29 3.53 -6.50
CA ILE A 56 -1.21 2.76 -7.14
C ILE A 56 -1.30 1.25 -6.90
N LEU A 57 -1.68 0.83 -5.70
CA LEU A 57 -1.78 -0.59 -5.36
C LEU A 57 -3.20 -1.10 -5.59
N PHE A 58 -4.20 -0.32 -5.17
CA PHE A 58 -5.60 -0.77 -5.22
C PHE A 58 -6.36 -0.29 -6.46
N ASN A 59 -5.92 0.74 -7.20
CA ASN A 59 -6.67 1.21 -8.38
C ASN A 59 -6.03 0.86 -9.72
N VAL A 60 -5.04 -0.04 -9.71
CA VAL A 60 -4.30 -0.44 -10.90
C VAL A 60 -4.76 -1.82 -11.36
N ASP A 61 -4.98 -1.98 -12.67
CA ASP A 61 -5.22 -3.29 -13.26
C ASP A 61 -4.03 -4.21 -12.97
N LYS A 62 -4.31 -5.49 -12.67
CA LYS A 62 -3.32 -6.46 -12.18
C LYS A 62 -2.03 -6.50 -13.02
N ILE A 63 -2.15 -6.31 -14.33
CA ILE A 63 -1.04 -6.25 -15.31
C ILE A 63 -0.12 -5.05 -15.04
N SER A 64 -0.70 -3.87 -14.83
CA SER A 64 0.03 -2.63 -14.59
C SER A 64 0.73 -2.63 -13.22
N LEU A 65 0.17 -3.33 -12.23
CA LEU A 65 0.78 -3.50 -10.92
C LEU A 65 2.06 -4.36 -11.01
N GLU A 66 2.03 -5.47 -11.76
CA GLU A 66 3.20 -6.31 -11.97
C GLU A 66 4.35 -5.58 -12.67
N ILE A 67 4.03 -4.74 -13.66
CA ILE A 67 5.03 -3.92 -14.37
C ILE A 67 5.65 -2.89 -13.41
N MET A 68 4.83 -2.24 -12.59
CA MET A 68 5.31 -1.27 -11.60
C MET A 68 6.19 -1.90 -10.52
N LEU A 69 5.94 -3.14 -10.12
CA LEU A 69 6.77 -3.86 -9.14
C LEU A 69 8.05 -4.44 -9.77
N LYS A 70 8.01 -4.85 -11.04
CA LYS A 70 9.17 -5.41 -11.76
C LYS A 70 10.19 -4.34 -12.19
N ASN A 71 9.75 -3.13 -12.53
CA ASN A 71 10.64 -2.02 -12.92
C ASN A 71 11.33 -1.32 -11.73
N VAL A 72 11.32 -1.94 -10.55
CA VAL A 72 11.97 -1.47 -9.32
C VAL A 72 13.16 -2.38 -8.99
N LYS A 73 13.92 -2.79 -10.01
CA LYS A 73 15.25 -3.40 -9.84
C LYS A 73 16.33 -2.43 -10.27
#